data_AF-A0A9D2EU65-F1
#
_entry.id   AF-A0A9D2EU65-F1
#
_cell.length_a   1.000
_cell.length_b   1.000
_cell.length_c   1.000
_cell.angle_alpha   90.00
_cell.angle_beta   90.00
_cell.angle_gamma   90.00
#
_symmetry.space_group_name_H-M   'P 1'
#
loop_
_entity.id
_entity.type
_entity.pdbx_description
1 polymer ?
#
loop_
_entity_poly.entity_id
_entity_poly.type
_entity_poly.pdbx_seq_one_letter_code
_entity_poly.pdbx_strand_id
1 'polypeptide(L)'
;MKFRKRIVVVLSLLIVILILAILCLLLWRGGSRRYDRQIELGRTYLSEGNYGEAELAFRAAIEIEPARTPAYMGLSDTYQAADTENGWRKAAEVLCEGIAASREEVLVEEALKVGEAREDRNEKEEVLAMVEAVWPELPRETIDSYWGEEQESGAEGSEETETEPEAIRETAAESSLGNIAGNLNNGGYAAETEDYVFYCFGNALWRADRDGNGQIMLYDGACSSLNIWEDRIYFLAEEEKEQENYYRSYTERTPFCMELDGSGLTQIGETVSDSFVTYEFGSSYYEDYAESAGYRGFTVCDGYIYYIGRNGRTGSYSCTVSFSGSSEERAVTYRDNNSIYRMNLDGSGVTELIGNIGNASPQLCVAEGSLYYTISYMNAFYSPYDFTRFCRAKLDGSGIEELPVSSDWNQFNSDFGNYAQYVLGIQVMDGKLYVSCGDSQGEFPDSRLHVYDASVGTLGDRLLPERCWNKTVAFGGDLYVSAGEREEYDILPVTGRALAVCGTDGQLIRTLKTFDESVYGGNEYYNNLSYEINVTEDWVYYRIGGGGAADASSELGRISPDGTVQEILASGT
;
A
#
# COMPACT_ATOMS: atom_id res chain seq x y z
N MET A 1 66.74 31.11 -19.34
CA MET A 1 66.88 30.62 -17.95
C MET A 1 65.72 30.98 -17.00
N LYS A 2 65.05 32.15 -17.14
CA LYS A 2 63.94 32.58 -16.26
C LYS A 2 62.65 31.75 -16.36
N PHE A 3 62.33 31.19 -17.53
CA PHE A 3 61.09 30.43 -17.76
C PHE A 3 61.09 29.04 -17.07
N ARG A 4 62.22 28.32 -17.13
CA ARG A 4 62.40 27.04 -16.44
C ARG A 4 62.31 27.16 -14.90
N LYS A 5 62.80 28.27 -14.32
CA LYS A 5 62.68 28.52 -12.87
C LYS A 5 61.23 28.75 -12.43
N ARG A 6 60.40 29.43 -13.24
CA ARG A 6 58.98 29.64 -12.94
C ARG A 6 58.17 28.35 -13.01
N ILE A 7 58.43 27.50 -14.00
CA ILE A 7 57.77 26.18 -14.13
C ILE A 7 58.11 25.28 -12.95
N VAL A 8 59.39 25.23 -12.53
CA VAL A 8 59.80 24.43 -11.36
C VAL A 8 59.12 24.92 -10.08
N VAL A 9 59.03 26.24 -9.87
CA VAL A 9 58.34 26.81 -8.69
C VAL A 9 56.84 26.49 -8.69
N VAL A 10 56.16 26.58 -9.84
CA VAL A 10 54.72 26.26 -9.95
C VAL A 10 54.47 24.77 -9.72
N LEU A 11 55.29 23.89 -10.30
CA LEU A 11 55.16 22.45 -10.09
C LEU A 11 55.44 22.04 -8.63
N SER A 12 56.43 22.65 -7.98
CA SER A 12 56.68 22.44 -6.54
C SER A 12 55.50 22.89 -5.69
N LEU A 13 54.86 24.02 -6.02
CA LEU A 13 53.68 24.51 -5.30
C LEU A 13 52.47 23.57 -5.45
N LEU A 14 52.24 23.06 -6.66
CA LEU A 14 51.16 22.10 -6.94
C LEU A 14 51.36 20.77 -6.18
N ILE A 15 52.61 20.29 -6.08
CA ILE A 15 52.92 19.08 -5.31
C ILE A 15 52.66 19.30 -3.82
N VAL A 16 53.01 20.46 -3.27
CA VAL A 16 52.72 20.78 -1.86
C VAL A 16 51.22 20.84 -1.61
N ILE A 17 50.44 21.47 -2.51
CA ILE A 17 48.97 21.50 -2.40
C ILE A 17 48.39 20.09 -2.47
N LEU A 18 48.89 19.24 -3.37
CA LEU A 18 48.45 17.85 -3.48
C LEU A 18 48.76 17.04 -2.22
N ILE A 19 49.94 17.21 -1.63
CA ILE A 19 50.32 16.53 -0.37
C ILE A 19 49.43 17.02 0.78
N LEU A 20 49.14 18.32 0.87
CA LEU A 20 48.23 18.87 1.88
C LEU A 20 46.80 18.36 1.67
N ALA A 21 46.32 18.25 0.44
CA ALA A 21 45.00 17.70 0.13
C ALA A 21 44.90 16.21 0.48
N ILE A 22 45.94 15.42 0.17
CA ILE A 22 46.01 14.00 0.54
C ILE A 22 46.08 13.85 2.07
N LEU A 23 46.89 14.65 2.76
CA LEU A 23 46.96 14.62 4.22
C LEU A 23 45.62 15.00 4.87
N CYS A 24 44.95 16.03 4.35
CA CYS A 24 43.61 16.42 4.78
C CYS A 24 42.59 15.28 4.57
N LEU A 25 42.64 14.64 3.40
CA LEU A 25 41.77 13.50 3.06
C LEU A 25 42.05 12.26 3.93
N LEU A 26 43.30 12.00 4.30
CA LEU A 26 43.67 10.90 5.20
C LEU A 26 43.22 11.15 6.64
N LEU A 27 43.34 12.40 7.12
CA LEU A 27 42.83 12.80 8.45
C LEU A 27 41.30 12.74 8.49
N TRP A 28 40.63 13.21 7.44
CA TRP A 28 39.17 13.17 7.29
C TRP A 28 38.65 11.71 7.22
N ARG A 29 39.27 10.85 6.41
CA ARG A 29 38.92 9.41 6.35
C ARG A 29 39.16 8.67 7.67
N GLY A 30 40.16 9.09 8.44
CA GLY A 30 40.44 8.54 9.76
C GLY A 30 39.37 8.91 10.79
N GLY A 31 38.83 10.13 10.73
CA GLY A 31 37.70 10.60 11.53
C GLY A 31 36.42 9.83 11.22
N SER A 32 35.98 9.84 9.95
CA SER A 32 34.72 9.19 9.55
C SER A 32 34.65 7.71 9.91
N ARG A 33 35.73 6.94 9.66
CA ARG A 33 35.74 5.50 10.03
C ARG A 33 35.64 5.25 11.53
N ARG A 34 36.20 6.16 12.35
CA ARG A 34 36.09 6.05 13.81
C ARG A 34 34.70 6.46 14.26
N TYR A 35 34.12 7.49 13.65
CA TYR A 35 32.74 7.90 13.87
C TYR A 35 31.77 6.75 13.58
N ASP A 36 31.83 6.16 12.38
CA ASP A 36 30.92 5.10 11.94
C ASP A 36 30.98 3.89 12.90
N ARG A 37 32.20 3.56 13.37
CA ARG A 37 32.41 2.51 14.37
C ARG A 37 31.75 2.81 15.72
N GLN A 38 31.81 4.06 16.18
CA GLN A 38 31.19 4.46 17.45
C GLN A 38 29.66 4.49 17.33
N ILE A 39 29.11 4.87 16.16
CA ILE A 39 27.67 4.77 15.88
C ILE A 39 27.21 3.31 15.91
N GLU A 40 27.94 2.42 15.25
CA GLU A 40 27.61 0.99 15.24
C GLU A 40 27.65 0.39 16.65
N LEU A 41 28.71 0.68 17.42
CA LEU A 41 28.81 0.26 18.82
C LEU A 41 27.66 0.80 19.67
N GLY A 42 27.30 2.08 19.53
CA GLY A 42 26.18 2.69 20.24
C GLY A 42 24.85 1.99 19.94
N ARG A 43 24.58 1.69 18.66
CA ARG A 43 23.38 0.95 18.25
C ARG A 43 23.36 -0.48 18.80
N THR A 44 24.50 -1.18 18.78
CA THR A 44 24.61 -2.52 19.37
C THR A 44 24.32 -2.49 20.86
N TYR A 45 24.95 -1.60 21.62
CA TYR A 45 24.72 -1.49 23.05
C TYR A 45 23.28 -1.07 23.38
N LEU A 46 22.66 -0.19 22.57
CA LEU A 46 21.26 0.16 22.72
C LEU A 46 20.34 -1.06 22.52
N SER A 47 20.58 -1.86 21.47
CA SER A 47 19.79 -3.07 21.19
C SER A 47 19.95 -4.17 22.25
N GLU A 48 21.08 -4.19 22.95
CA GLU A 48 21.36 -5.11 24.05
C GLU A 48 20.84 -4.61 25.41
N GLY A 49 20.27 -3.39 25.47
CA GLY A 49 19.83 -2.76 26.72
C GLY A 49 20.98 -2.22 27.59
N ASN A 50 22.20 -2.14 27.04
CA ASN A 50 23.39 -1.63 27.71
C ASN A 50 23.49 -0.09 27.59
N TYR A 51 22.51 0.63 28.14
CA TYR A 51 22.33 2.07 27.89
C TYR A 51 23.52 2.95 28.30
N GLY A 52 24.25 2.59 29.37
CA GLY A 52 25.43 3.35 29.79
C GLY A 52 26.60 3.27 28.79
N GLU A 53 26.80 2.12 28.16
CA GLU A 53 27.84 1.93 27.14
C GLU A 53 27.40 2.55 25.80
N ALA A 54 26.09 2.49 25.49
CA ALA A 54 25.52 3.17 24.34
C ALA A 54 25.72 4.69 24.42
N GLU A 55 25.46 5.29 25.58
CA GLU A 55 25.71 6.71 25.84
C GLU A 55 27.18 7.07 25.59
N LEU A 56 28.13 6.30 26.14
CA LEU A 56 29.57 6.55 25.95
C LEU A 56 29.97 6.46 24.48
N ALA A 57 29.45 5.49 23.74
CA ALA A 57 29.75 5.31 22.32
C ALA A 57 29.18 6.46 21.47
N PHE A 58 27.93 6.86 21.68
CA PHE A 58 27.34 7.99 20.96
C PHE A 58 28.01 9.33 21.31
N ARG A 59 28.38 9.57 22.57
CA ARG A 59 29.17 10.76 22.96
C ARG A 59 30.55 10.76 22.30
N ALA A 60 31.21 9.61 22.22
CA ALA A 60 32.48 9.48 21.48
C ALA A 60 32.29 9.77 19.98
N ALA A 61 31.16 9.38 19.38
CA ALA A 61 30.85 9.75 18.00
C ALA A 61 30.66 11.28 17.83
N ILE A 62 29.95 11.93 18.76
CA ILE A 62 29.77 13.39 18.78
C ILE A 62 31.12 14.12 18.89
N GLU A 63 32.05 13.63 19.72
CA GLU A 63 33.39 14.22 19.83
C GLU A 63 34.20 14.13 18.52
N ILE A 64 33.97 13.09 17.70
CA ILE A 64 34.68 12.89 16.45
C ILE A 64 34.09 13.75 15.33
N GLU A 65 32.76 13.75 15.17
CA GLU A 65 32.04 14.56 14.18
C GLU A 65 30.81 15.24 14.80
N PRO A 66 30.97 16.44 15.41
CA PRO A 66 29.91 17.08 16.20
C PRO A 66 28.74 17.61 15.36
N ALA A 67 28.88 17.69 14.04
CA ALA A 67 27.83 18.16 13.15
C ALA A 67 26.94 17.04 12.59
N ARG A 68 27.24 15.76 12.86
CA ARG A 68 26.44 14.64 12.33
C ARG A 68 25.30 14.29 13.27
N THR A 69 24.08 14.32 12.72
CA THR A 69 22.83 14.08 13.45
C THR A 69 22.65 12.68 14.04
N PRO A 70 23.13 11.56 13.43
CA PRO A 70 22.82 10.22 13.94
C PRO A 70 23.32 9.93 15.36
N ALA A 71 24.40 10.59 15.80
CA ALA A 71 24.93 10.40 17.14
C ALA A 71 24.01 11.03 18.21
N TYR A 72 23.42 12.19 17.93
CA TYR A 72 22.48 12.86 18.82
C TYR A 72 21.14 12.11 18.89
N MET A 73 20.66 11.60 17.74
CA MET A 73 19.46 10.76 17.69
C MET A 73 19.65 9.46 18.49
N GLY A 74 20.76 8.74 18.26
CA GLY A 74 21.05 7.51 19.02
C GLY A 74 21.22 7.75 20.53
N LEU A 75 21.77 8.90 20.92
CA LEU A 75 21.88 9.28 22.34
C LEU A 75 20.51 9.64 22.94
N SER A 76 19.64 10.31 22.17
CA SER A 76 18.24 10.57 22.54
C SER A 76 17.47 9.26 22.78
N ASP A 77 17.55 8.33 21.82
CA ASP A 77 16.92 7.00 21.92
C ASP A 77 17.43 6.24 23.15
N THR A 78 18.73 6.35 23.44
CA THR A 78 19.34 5.74 24.62
C THR A 78 18.74 6.29 25.91
N TYR A 79 18.52 7.61 26.02
CA TYR A 79 17.93 8.20 27.23
C TYR A 79 16.44 7.88 27.39
N GLN A 80 15.70 7.79 26.29
CA GLN A 80 14.29 7.37 26.32
C GLN A 80 14.14 5.89 26.72
N ALA A 81 15.05 5.04 26.25
CA ALA A 81 15.03 3.61 26.56
C ALA A 81 15.53 3.26 27.98
N ALA A 82 16.35 4.12 28.59
CA ALA A 82 16.97 3.86 29.90
C ALA A 82 16.01 3.90 31.12
N ASP A 83 14.69 4.10 30.91
CA ASP A 83 13.63 4.15 31.93
C ASP A 83 14.03 4.95 33.19
N THR A 84 14.58 6.15 32.97
CA THR A 84 14.92 7.08 34.07
C THR A 84 13.79 8.10 34.23
N GLU A 85 13.56 8.53 35.48
CA GLU A 85 12.49 9.46 35.89
C GLU A 85 12.43 10.76 35.05
N ASN A 86 13.51 11.12 34.34
CA ASN A 86 13.56 12.26 33.42
C ASN A 86 14.32 11.93 32.11
N GLY A 87 14.18 10.71 31.59
CA GLY A 87 14.85 10.27 30.36
C GLY A 87 14.46 11.11 29.14
N TRP A 88 13.19 11.48 29.04
CA TRP A 88 12.65 12.35 27.99
C TRP A 88 13.32 13.74 27.98
N ARG A 89 13.59 14.31 29.16
CA ARG A 89 14.21 15.64 29.27
C ARG A 89 15.64 15.62 28.74
N LYS A 90 16.41 14.62 29.14
CA LYS A 90 17.79 14.44 28.64
C LYS A 90 17.82 14.17 27.14
N ALA A 91 16.84 13.42 26.64
CA ALA A 91 16.67 13.17 25.21
C ALA A 91 16.44 14.49 24.44
N ALA A 92 15.52 15.34 24.90
CA ALA A 92 15.31 16.67 24.32
C ALA A 92 16.56 17.57 24.41
N GLU A 93 17.27 17.55 25.55
CA GLU A 93 18.50 18.33 25.76
C GLU A 93 19.58 17.95 24.72
N VAL A 94 19.85 16.66 24.50
CA VAL A 94 20.88 16.25 23.54
C VAL A 94 20.48 16.49 22.08
N LEU A 95 19.18 16.43 21.77
CA LEU A 95 18.70 16.84 20.46
C LEU A 95 18.91 18.34 20.25
N CYS A 96 18.64 19.17 21.26
CA CYS A 96 18.92 20.61 21.22
C CYS A 96 20.42 20.93 21.11
N GLU A 97 21.28 20.17 21.77
CA GLU A 97 22.74 20.24 21.56
C GLU A 97 23.10 19.97 20.09
N GLY A 98 22.49 18.94 19.49
CA GLY A 98 22.66 18.59 18.10
C GLY A 98 22.15 19.68 17.14
N ILE A 99 20.97 20.25 17.37
CA ILE A 99 20.42 21.38 16.60
C ILE A 99 21.42 22.55 16.60
N ALA A 100 21.97 22.90 17.77
CA ALA A 100 22.94 23.98 17.90
C ALA A 100 24.26 23.68 17.16
N ALA A 101 24.67 22.41 17.08
CA ALA A 101 25.92 21.98 16.46
C ALA A 101 25.84 21.76 14.94
N SER A 102 24.70 21.29 14.42
CA SER A 102 24.54 20.93 12.99
C SER A 102 23.67 21.89 12.19
N ARG A 103 22.72 22.58 12.84
CA ARG A 103 21.64 23.37 12.21
C ARG A 103 20.76 22.56 11.25
N GLU A 104 20.57 21.27 11.54
CA GLU A 104 19.73 20.38 10.75
C GLU A 104 18.30 20.31 11.32
N GLU A 105 17.31 20.58 10.47
CA GLU A 105 15.88 20.63 10.81
C GLU A 105 15.36 19.29 11.34
N VAL A 106 15.91 18.16 10.88
CA VAL A 106 15.54 16.81 11.35
C VAL A 106 15.66 16.65 12.87
N LEU A 107 16.62 17.34 13.52
CA LEU A 107 16.77 17.28 14.97
C LEU A 107 15.74 18.15 15.72
N VAL A 108 15.21 19.19 15.07
CA VAL A 108 14.10 20.01 15.58
C VAL A 108 12.84 19.16 15.65
N GLU A 109 12.53 18.44 14.58
CA GLU A 109 11.38 17.53 14.52
C GLU A 109 11.48 16.43 15.59
N GLU A 110 12.63 15.79 15.74
CA GLU A 110 12.83 14.77 16.77
C GLU A 110 12.72 15.33 18.19
N ALA A 111 13.20 16.55 18.44
CA ALA A 111 13.07 17.16 19.76
C ALA A 111 11.60 17.47 20.10
N LEU A 112 10.84 17.95 19.12
CA LEU A 112 9.41 18.21 19.30
C LEU A 112 8.63 16.92 19.56
N LYS A 113 8.91 15.82 18.83
CA LYS A 113 8.29 14.50 19.08
C LYS A 113 8.48 14.01 20.52
N VAL A 114 9.66 14.23 21.11
CA VAL A 114 9.92 13.88 22.52
C VAL A 114 8.94 14.58 23.48
N GLY A 115 8.64 15.85 23.20
CA GLY A 115 7.68 16.62 23.97
C GLY A 115 6.22 16.26 23.64
N GLU A 116 5.86 16.06 22.37
CA GLU A 116 4.49 15.64 21.97
C GLU A 116 4.06 14.34 22.67
N ALA A 117 5.01 13.42 22.87
CA ALA A 117 4.81 12.17 23.59
C ALA A 117 4.61 12.31 25.11
N ARG A 118 4.70 13.53 25.68
CA ARG A 118 4.43 13.77 27.11
C ARG A 118 2.94 13.92 27.34
N GLU A 119 2.46 13.46 28.48
CA GLU A 119 1.08 13.72 28.92
C GLU A 119 0.97 15.03 29.71
N ASP A 120 2.01 15.38 30.48
CA ASP A 120 2.05 16.61 31.27
C ASP A 120 2.34 17.83 30.37
N ARG A 121 1.40 18.79 30.36
CA ARG A 121 1.52 20.04 29.60
C ARG A 121 2.76 20.84 29.96
N ASN A 122 3.17 20.86 31.23
CA ASN A 122 4.38 21.59 31.64
C ASN A 122 5.64 20.96 31.04
N GLU A 123 5.66 19.63 30.88
CA GLU A 123 6.77 18.92 30.23
C GLU A 123 6.80 19.21 28.73
N LYS A 124 5.64 19.30 28.07
CA LYS A 124 5.53 19.77 26.67
C LYS A 124 6.06 21.20 26.50
N GLU A 125 5.61 22.12 27.37
CA GLU A 125 6.04 23.52 27.36
C GLU A 125 7.55 23.64 27.58
N GLU A 126 8.11 22.81 28.44
CA GLU A 126 9.54 22.76 28.68
C GLU A 126 10.33 22.32 27.43
N VAL A 127 9.89 21.27 26.73
CA VAL A 127 10.56 20.82 25.49
C VAL A 127 10.45 21.87 24.39
N LEU A 128 9.27 22.47 24.17
CA LEU A 128 9.12 23.53 23.18
C LEU A 128 10.04 24.72 23.48
N ALA A 129 10.10 25.16 24.74
CA ALA A 129 10.98 26.26 25.14
C ALA A 129 12.47 25.94 24.92
N MET A 130 12.89 24.69 25.12
CA MET A 130 14.25 24.24 24.80
C MET A 130 14.53 24.36 23.28
N VAL A 131 13.60 23.92 22.44
CA VAL A 131 13.73 23.97 20.97
C VAL A 131 13.74 25.42 20.47
N GLU A 132 12.81 26.26 20.91
CA GLU A 132 12.74 27.68 20.54
C GLU A 132 14.02 28.45 20.92
N ALA A 133 14.67 28.07 22.03
CA ALA A 133 15.92 28.69 22.47
C ALA A 133 17.09 28.43 21.51
N VAL A 134 17.14 27.26 20.87
CA VAL A 134 18.20 26.88 19.91
C VAL A 134 17.81 27.11 18.44
N TRP A 135 16.51 27.23 18.17
CA TRP A 135 15.91 27.44 16.84
C TRP A 135 14.85 28.56 16.87
N PRO A 136 15.26 29.84 17.04
CA PRO A 136 14.33 30.96 17.20
C PRO A 136 13.49 31.28 15.94
N GLU A 137 13.90 30.75 14.78
CA GLU A 137 13.17 30.82 13.51
C GLU A 137 12.11 29.72 13.34
N LEU A 138 11.75 29.00 14.41
CA LEU A 138 10.72 27.96 14.38
C LEU A 138 9.41 28.51 13.79
N PRO A 139 8.86 27.90 12.73
CA PRO A 139 7.65 28.41 12.10
C PRO A 139 6.50 28.45 13.10
N ARG A 140 5.73 29.54 13.05
CA ARG A 140 4.56 29.70 13.93
C ARG A 140 3.53 28.59 13.73
N GLU A 141 3.37 28.12 12.49
CA GLU A 141 2.52 26.98 12.16
C GLU A 141 2.97 25.70 12.88
N THR A 142 4.28 25.49 13.05
CA THR A 142 4.83 24.35 13.82
C THR A 142 4.53 24.48 15.31
N ILE A 143 4.66 25.70 15.87
CA ILE A 143 4.28 25.98 17.27
C ILE A 143 2.79 25.76 17.48
N ASP A 144 1.95 26.25 16.56
CA ASP A 144 0.50 26.12 16.65
C ASP A 144 0.08 24.65 16.52
N SER A 145 0.73 23.86 15.64
CA SER A 145 0.46 22.42 15.50
C SER A 145 0.97 21.59 16.69
N TYR A 146 2.00 22.05 17.39
CA TYR A 146 2.65 21.33 18.50
C TYR A 146 1.71 21.05 19.68
N TRP A 147 0.73 21.91 19.89
CA TRP A 147 -0.25 21.77 20.95
C TRP A 147 -1.44 20.85 20.58
N GLY A 148 -1.58 20.48 19.31
CA GLY A 148 -2.81 19.90 18.77
C GLY A 148 -3.97 20.91 18.73
N GLU A 149 -5.15 20.50 18.26
CA GLU A 149 -6.36 21.34 18.26
C GLU A 149 -6.89 21.57 19.70
N GLU A 150 -6.17 22.30 20.54
CA GLU A 150 -6.76 23.08 21.61
C GLU A 150 -7.19 24.43 21.04
N GLN A 151 -8.34 24.47 20.35
CA GLN A 151 -9.08 25.72 20.21
C GLN A 151 -10.09 25.86 21.35
N GLU A 152 -9.67 26.69 22.32
CA GLU A 152 -10.48 27.69 23.00
C GLU A 152 -11.97 27.67 22.62
N SER A 153 -12.79 27.01 23.44
CA SER A 153 -14.13 27.53 23.71
C SER A 153 -14.03 28.43 24.94
N GLY A 154 -13.98 29.74 24.70
CA GLY A 154 -14.09 30.72 25.77
C GLY A 154 -15.53 30.78 26.29
N ALA A 155 -15.72 30.61 27.60
CA ALA A 155 -16.81 31.27 28.32
C ALA A 155 -16.51 31.33 29.82
N GLU A 156 -16.44 32.57 30.32
CA GLU A 156 -16.63 32.90 31.72
C GLU A 156 -17.94 32.30 32.26
N GLY A 157 -17.91 31.84 33.52
CA GLY A 157 -19.07 31.99 34.40
C GLY A 157 -19.84 30.73 34.78
N SER A 158 -19.42 30.17 35.92
CA SER A 158 -20.26 29.64 37.01
C SER A 158 -21.14 28.41 36.79
N GLU A 159 -20.74 27.34 37.47
CA GLU A 159 -21.41 26.68 38.60
C GLU A 159 -21.38 25.14 38.50
N GLU A 160 -20.74 24.57 39.52
CA GLU A 160 -20.53 23.15 39.76
C GLU A 160 -21.86 22.39 39.79
N THR A 161 -21.91 21.23 39.13
CA THR A 161 -22.60 20.08 39.70
C THR A 161 -21.95 18.80 39.20
N GLU A 162 -21.36 18.05 40.13
CA GLU A 162 -20.80 16.72 39.95
C GLU A 162 -21.88 15.75 39.46
N THR A 163 -21.67 15.13 38.30
CA THR A 163 -22.16 13.78 38.02
C THR A 163 -21.16 13.10 37.09
N GLU A 164 -20.60 11.98 37.56
CA GLU A 164 -19.71 11.07 36.82
C GLU A 164 -20.24 10.76 35.41
N PRO A 165 -19.41 10.78 34.35
CA PRO A 165 -19.82 10.21 33.07
C PRO A 165 -19.48 8.72 33.04
N GLU A 166 -20.52 7.91 32.90
CA GLU A 166 -20.45 6.57 32.35
C GLU A 166 -19.63 6.57 31.06
N ALA A 167 -18.83 5.51 30.89
CA ALA A 167 -18.01 5.26 29.72
C ALA A 167 -18.82 5.33 28.43
N ILE A 168 -18.73 6.45 27.73
CA ILE A 168 -19.08 6.54 26.32
C ILE A 168 -17.89 5.91 25.59
N ARG A 169 -18.05 4.63 25.21
CA ARG A 169 -17.27 4.06 24.12
C ARG A 169 -17.58 4.90 22.88
N GLU A 170 -16.61 5.71 22.47
CA GLU A 170 -16.60 6.33 21.15
C GLU A 170 -16.40 5.20 20.14
N THR A 171 -17.51 4.61 19.69
CA THR A 171 -17.53 3.79 18.49
C THR A 171 -17.19 4.71 17.33
N ALA A 172 -16.02 4.51 16.72
CA ALA A 172 -15.69 5.05 15.42
C ALA A 172 -16.91 4.85 14.50
N ALA A 173 -17.41 5.92 13.90
CA ALA A 173 -18.41 5.80 12.86
C ALA A 173 -17.78 4.94 11.74
N GLU A 174 -18.37 3.78 11.47
CA GLU A 174 -17.95 2.92 10.36
C GLU A 174 -18.01 3.76 9.08
N SER A 175 -16.87 3.95 8.41
CA SER A 175 -16.83 4.54 7.07
C SER A 175 -17.74 3.72 6.17
N SER A 176 -18.76 4.31 5.55
CA SER A 176 -19.54 3.57 4.57
C SER A 176 -18.69 3.36 3.32
N LEU A 177 -18.78 2.18 2.73
CA LEU A 177 -18.08 1.82 1.50
C LEU A 177 -19.14 1.46 0.46
N GLY A 178 -18.92 1.87 -0.79
CA GLY A 178 -19.80 1.50 -1.89
C GLY A 178 -19.64 0.03 -2.29
N ASN A 179 -18.46 -0.53 -2.07
CA ASN A 179 -18.18 -1.96 -2.12
C ASN A 179 -16.91 -2.26 -1.31
N ILE A 180 -16.73 -3.51 -0.89
CA ILE A 180 -15.54 -3.94 -0.15
C ILE A 180 -14.36 -4.19 -1.09
N ALA A 181 -13.14 -3.96 -0.61
CA ALA A 181 -11.91 -4.08 -1.40
C ALA A 181 -11.73 -5.48 -2.00
N GLY A 182 -12.06 -6.54 -1.26
CA GLY A 182 -11.99 -7.91 -1.77
C GLY A 182 -12.86 -8.15 -3.00
N ASN A 183 -14.05 -7.54 -3.04
CA ASN A 183 -14.92 -7.61 -4.22
C ASN A 183 -14.31 -6.87 -5.39
N LEU A 184 -13.82 -5.65 -5.17
CA LEU A 184 -13.20 -4.80 -6.20
C LEU A 184 -11.91 -5.42 -6.77
N ASN A 185 -11.10 -6.07 -5.93
CA ASN A 185 -9.95 -6.88 -6.37
C ASN A 185 -10.38 -8.06 -7.27
N ASN A 186 -11.61 -8.54 -7.10
CA ASN A 186 -12.23 -9.59 -7.89
C ASN A 186 -13.21 -9.04 -8.94
N GLY A 187 -13.00 -7.79 -9.38
CA GLY A 187 -13.74 -7.14 -10.47
C GLY A 187 -15.03 -6.43 -10.06
N GLY A 188 -15.47 -6.56 -8.82
CA GLY A 188 -16.61 -5.82 -8.26
C GLY A 188 -17.90 -6.03 -9.04
N TYR A 189 -18.33 -7.28 -9.19
CA TYR A 189 -19.46 -7.67 -10.04
C TYR A 189 -20.79 -7.82 -9.31
N ALA A 190 -20.81 -7.73 -7.98
CA ALA A 190 -22.04 -7.77 -7.20
C ALA A 190 -22.01 -6.75 -6.06
N ALA A 191 -23.17 -6.17 -5.78
CA ALA A 191 -23.42 -5.29 -4.65
C ALA A 191 -24.91 -5.35 -4.28
N GLU A 192 -25.23 -4.93 -3.06
CA GLU A 192 -26.56 -5.08 -2.48
C GLU A 192 -27.03 -3.81 -1.77
N THR A 193 -28.34 -3.65 -1.72
CA THR A 193 -29.07 -2.70 -0.86
C THR A 193 -30.12 -3.47 -0.06
N GLU A 194 -30.89 -2.80 0.80
CA GLU A 194 -32.01 -3.44 1.49
C GLU A 194 -33.03 -4.08 0.52
N ASP A 195 -33.26 -3.45 -0.63
CA ASP A 195 -34.33 -3.85 -1.56
C ASP A 195 -33.84 -4.64 -2.78
N TYR A 196 -32.59 -4.43 -3.19
CA TYR A 196 -32.08 -4.92 -4.48
C TYR A 196 -30.71 -5.57 -4.40
N VAL A 197 -30.49 -6.50 -5.32
CA VAL A 197 -29.16 -6.96 -5.74
C VAL A 197 -28.84 -6.35 -7.10
N PHE A 198 -27.61 -5.86 -7.23
CA PHE A 198 -27.03 -5.37 -8.47
C PHE A 198 -25.90 -6.29 -8.89
N TYR A 199 -25.84 -6.66 -10.17
CA TYR A 199 -24.81 -7.57 -10.64
C TYR A 199 -24.43 -7.39 -12.11
N CYS A 200 -23.16 -7.60 -12.41
CA CYS A 200 -22.64 -7.63 -13.77
C CYS A 200 -22.68 -9.07 -14.31
N PHE A 201 -23.40 -9.30 -15.41
CA PHE A 201 -23.46 -10.62 -16.05
C PHE A 201 -23.79 -10.49 -17.53
N GLY A 202 -23.11 -11.29 -18.37
CA GLY A 202 -23.40 -11.36 -19.81
C GLY A 202 -23.21 -10.03 -20.54
N ASN A 203 -22.17 -9.26 -20.21
CA ASN A 203 -21.91 -7.91 -20.73
C ASN A 203 -23.06 -6.93 -20.48
N ALA A 204 -23.66 -6.98 -19.29
CA ALA A 204 -24.67 -6.04 -18.86
C ALA A 204 -24.65 -5.88 -17.34
N LEU A 205 -25.14 -4.73 -16.87
CA LEU A 205 -25.45 -4.49 -15.46
C LEU A 205 -26.93 -4.72 -15.24
N TRP A 206 -27.25 -5.54 -14.25
CA TRP A 206 -28.59 -5.96 -13.90
C TRP A 206 -28.93 -5.52 -12.48
N ARG A 207 -30.23 -5.39 -12.25
CA ARG A 207 -30.85 -5.32 -10.93
C ARG A 207 -31.89 -6.41 -10.80
N ALA A 208 -31.98 -7.02 -9.64
CA ALA A 208 -33.09 -7.89 -9.25
C ALA A 208 -33.55 -7.53 -7.83
N ASP A 209 -34.75 -7.95 -7.47
CA ASP A 209 -35.21 -7.94 -6.08
C ASP A 209 -34.29 -8.83 -5.23
N ARG A 210 -34.27 -8.66 -3.90
CA ARG A 210 -33.42 -9.45 -2.98
C ARG A 210 -33.53 -10.97 -3.17
N ASP A 211 -34.68 -11.48 -3.60
CA ASP A 211 -34.93 -12.90 -3.86
C ASP A 211 -34.48 -13.38 -5.25
N GLY A 212 -33.86 -12.50 -6.04
CA GLY A 212 -33.35 -12.77 -7.38
C GLY A 212 -34.40 -12.63 -8.51
N ASN A 213 -35.66 -12.34 -8.18
CA ASN A 213 -36.72 -12.12 -9.16
C ASN A 213 -36.72 -10.68 -9.69
N GLY A 214 -37.60 -10.39 -10.65
CA GLY A 214 -37.82 -9.01 -11.12
C GLY A 214 -36.62 -8.41 -11.86
N GLN A 215 -35.82 -9.25 -12.51
CA GLN A 215 -34.58 -8.86 -13.18
C GLN A 215 -34.82 -7.80 -14.26
N ILE A 216 -34.08 -6.70 -14.16
CA ILE A 216 -34.12 -5.58 -15.09
C ILE A 216 -32.69 -5.24 -15.49
N MET A 217 -32.45 -5.15 -16.79
CA MET A 217 -31.17 -4.66 -17.33
C MET A 217 -31.12 -3.14 -17.15
N LEU A 218 -30.07 -2.66 -16.48
CA LEU A 218 -29.82 -1.25 -16.24
C LEU A 218 -28.84 -0.66 -17.26
N TYR A 219 -27.86 -1.46 -17.70
CA TYR A 219 -26.86 -1.05 -18.68
C TYR A 219 -26.56 -2.21 -19.64
N ASP A 220 -26.53 -1.92 -20.94
CA ASP A 220 -26.21 -2.85 -22.02
C ASP A 220 -24.75 -2.61 -22.47
N GLY A 221 -23.82 -3.33 -21.84
CA GLY A 221 -22.38 -3.18 -22.02
C GLY A 221 -21.58 -3.85 -20.89
N ALA A 222 -20.34 -4.27 -21.20
CA ALA A 222 -19.45 -4.84 -20.20
C ALA A 222 -19.14 -3.80 -19.11
N CYS A 223 -19.11 -4.25 -17.86
CA CYS A 223 -18.95 -3.37 -16.72
C CYS A 223 -18.34 -4.10 -15.51
N SER A 224 -17.65 -3.33 -14.67
CA SER A 224 -16.92 -3.79 -13.49
C SER A 224 -16.92 -2.71 -12.39
N SER A 225 -16.28 -3.01 -11.27
CA SER A 225 -16.06 -2.08 -10.14
C SER A 225 -17.35 -1.43 -9.62
N LEU A 226 -18.39 -2.24 -9.48
CA LEU A 226 -19.70 -1.82 -8.99
C LEU A 226 -19.59 -1.33 -7.55
N ASN A 227 -20.09 -0.13 -7.31
CA ASN A 227 -20.20 0.51 -6.00
C ASN A 227 -21.61 1.06 -5.84
N ILE A 228 -22.23 0.87 -4.68
CA ILE A 228 -23.52 1.46 -4.33
C ILE A 228 -23.33 2.45 -3.20
N TRP A 229 -23.58 3.72 -3.46
CA TRP A 229 -23.49 4.77 -2.43
C TRP A 229 -24.80 5.53 -2.36
N GLU A 230 -25.42 5.51 -1.18
CA GLU A 230 -26.79 5.99 -0.99
C GLU A 230 -27.72 5.34 -2.04
N ASP A 231 -28.50 6.14 -2.77
CA ASP A 231 -29.44 5.68 -3.79
C ASP A 231 -28.84 5.67 -5.21
N ARG A 232 -27.52 5.49 -5.33
CA ARG A 232 -26.82 5.58 -6.62
C ARG A 232 -25.85 4.44 -6.87
N ILE A 233 -25.75 4.11 -8.16
CA ILE A 233 -24.85 3.09 -8.69
C ILE A 233 -23.68 3.80 -9.35
N TYR A 234 -22.46 3.37 -9.03
CA TYR A 234 -21.21 3.82 -9.64
C TYR A 234 -20.47 2.60 -10.18
N PHE A 235 -20.00 2.67 -11.42
CA PHE A 235 -19.34 1.53 -12.06
C PHE A 235 -18.42 1.98 -13.19
N LEU A 236 -17.55 1.09 -13.63
CA LEU A 236 -16.73 1.27 -14.83
C LEU A 236 -17.41 0.52 -15.99
N ALA A 237 -17.77 1.22 -17.05
CA ALA A 237 -18.06 0.60 -18.33
C ALA A 237 -16.76 0.23 -19.03
N GLU A 238 -16.71 -0.96 -19.64
CA GLU A 238 -15.51 -1.51 -20.27
C GLU A 238 -15.80 -1.80 -21.75
N GLU A 239 -14.93 -1.31 -22.63
CA GLU A 239 -15.02 -1.59 -24.06
C GLU A 239 -13.69 -2.17 -24.56
N GLU A 240 -13.75 -3.38 -25.09
CA GLU A 240 -12.59 -4.02 -25.71
C GLU A 240 -12.38 -3.45 -27.13
N LYS A 241 -11.18 -2.96 -27.38
CA LYS A 241 -10.76 -2.40 -28.66
C LYS A 241 -9.74 -3.31 -29.33
N GLU A 242 -9.96 -3.58 -30.61
CA GLU A 242 -8.97 -4.24 -31.45
C GLU A 242 -7.85 -3.26 -31.84
N GLN A 243 -6.61 -3.74 -31.88
CA GLN A 243 -5.46 -2.95 -32.31
C GLN A 243 -4.93 -3.47 -33.65
N GLU A 244 -4.86 -2.62 -34.69
CA GLU A 244 -4.50 -3.02 -36.06
C GLU A 244 -3.10 -3.67 -36.19
N ASN A 245 -2.18 -3.47 -35.23
CA ASN A 245 -0.76 -3.81 -35.36
C ASN A 245 -0.16 -4.64 -34.21
N TYR A 246 -0.97 -5.10 -33.24
CA TYR A 246 -0.52 -5.92 -32.12
C TYR A 246 -1.40 -7.16 -31.96
N TYR A 247 -0.83 -8.24 -31.41
CA TYR A 247 -1.54 -9.49 -31.12
C TYR A 247 -2.47 -9.40 -29.88
N ARG A 248 -2.72 -8.21 -29.33
CA ARG A 248 -3.51 -8.00 -28.11
C ARG A 248 -4.52 -6.87 -28.29
N SER A 249 -5.75 -7.12 -27.87
CA SER A 249 -6.77 -6.09 -27.63
C SER A 249 -6.39 -5.24 -26.41
N TYR A 250 -7.03 -4.07 -26.28
CA TYR A 250 -6.95 -3.26 -25.07
C TYR A 250 -8.34 -2.86 -24.58
N THR A 251 -8.46 -2.55 -23.29
CA THR A 251 -9.75 -2.15 -22.71
C THR A 251 -9.78 -0.64 -22.49
N GLU A 252 -10.85 0.01 -22.93
CA GLU A 252 -11.19 1.37 -22.52
C GLU A 252 -12.16 1.33 -21.35
N ARG A 253 -11.92 2.16 -20.34
CA ARG A 253 -12.75 2.27 -19.14
C ARG A 253 -13.35 3.64 -19.02
N THR A 254 -14.66 3.69 -18.79
CA THR A 254 -15.40 4.94 -18.61
C THR A 254 -16.21 4.86 -17.30
N PRO A 255 -15.99 5.76 -16.33
CA PRO A 255 -16.75 5.75 -15.10
C PRO A 255 -18.14 6.36 -15.34
N PHE A 256 -19.17 5.67 -14.86
CA PHE A 256 -20.57 6.08 -14.94
C PHE A 256 -21.21 6.09 -13.56
N CYS A 257 -22.21 6.95 -13.40
CA CYS A 257 -23.18 6.85 -12.32
C CYS A 257 -24.61 6.83 -12.86
N MET A 258 -25.53 6.20 -12.12
CA MET A 258 -26.98 6.23 -12.40
C MET A 258 -27.80 6.04 -11.12
N GLU A 259 -29.09 6.33 -11.19
CA GLU A 259 -30.05 6.01 -10.12
C GLU A 259 -30.27 4.49 -10.03
N LEU A 260 -30.79 3.99 -8.90
CA LEU A 260 -31.04 2.55 -8.69
C LEU A 260 -32.00 1.91 -9.72
N ASP A 261 -32.79 2.70 -10.44
CA ASP A 261 -33.69 2.25 -11.50
C ASP A 261 -33.09 2.29 -12.91
N GLY A 262 -31.81 2.66 -13.02
CA GLY A 262 -31.08 2.79 -14.29
C GLY A 262 -31.34 4.11 -15.01
N SER A 263 -32.21 4.98 -14.49
CA SER A 263 -32.37 6.32 -15.03
C SER A 263 -31.18 7.22 -14.68
N GLY A 264 -31.03 8.32 -15.42
CA GLY A 264 -30.01 9.33 -15.11
C GLY A 264 -28.57 8.90 -15.38
N LEU A 265 -28.33 7.88 -16.22
CA LEU A 265 -26.99 7.44 -16.60
C LEU A 265 -26.13 8.62 -17.07
N THR A 266 -25.04 8.87 -16.34
CA THR A 266 -24.15 10.02 -16.52
C THR A 266 -22.69 9.58 -16.44
N GLN A 267 -21.88 9.98 -17.42
CA GLN A 267 -20.44 9.77 -17.38
C GLN A 267 -19.80 10.73 -16.35
N ILE A 268 -18.97 10.21 -15.45
CA ILE A 268 -18.40 10.94 -14.30
C ILE A 268 -16.86 10.88 -14.28
N GLY A 269 -16.25 11.15 -15.42
CA GLY A 269 -14.80 11.14 -15.60
C GLY A 269 -14.42 10.92 -17.07
N GLU A 270 -13.14 10.99 -17.37
CA GLU A 270 -12.65 10.75 -18.72
C GLU A 270 -12.63 9.25 -19.04
N THR A 271 -12.81 8.90 -20.32
CA THR A 271 -12.55 7.55 -20.82
C THR A 271 -11.04 7.35 -20.92
N VAL A 272 -10.53 6.26 -20.35
CA VAL A 272 -9.10 5.94 -20.30
C VAL A 272 -8.84 4.57 -20.90
N SER A 273 -7.81 4.48 -21.74
CA SER A 273 -7.41 3.23 -22.38
C SER A 273 -6.27 2.57 -21.63
N ASP A 274 -6.30 1.24 -21.52
CA ASP A 274 -5.10 0.47 -21.22
C ASP A 274 -4.00 0.79 -22.23
N SER A 275 -2.77 0.87 -21.74
CA SER A 275 -1.68 1.44 -22.52
C SER A 275 -0.34 0.87 -22.11
N PHE A 276 0.65 1.07 -22.96
CA PHE A 276 1.99 0.58 -22.68
C PHE A 276 2.71 1.46 -21.65
N VAL A 277 3.49 0.84 -20.78
CA VAL A 277 4.50 1.49 -19.94
C VAL A 277 5.85 1.23 -20.58
N THR A 278 6.60 2.29 -20.81
CA THR A 278 7.95 2.19 -21.36
C THR A 278 8.99 2.38 -20.28
N TYR A 279 9.99 1.50 -20.28
CA TYR A 279 11.16 1.63 -19.41
C TYR A 279 12.46 1.17 -20.10
N GLU A 280 13.58 1.69 -19.60
CA GLU A 280 14.92 1.43 -20.10
C GLU A 280 15.87 1.10 -18.94
N PHE A 281 16.65 0.03 -19.11
CA PHE A 281 17.71 -0.35 -18.17
C PHE A 281 18.96 -0.83 -18.94
N GLY A 282 20.10 -0.20 -18.67
CA GLY A 282 21.35 -0.47 -19.41
C GLY A 282 21.23 -0.10 -20.90
N SER A 283 21.42 -1.07 -21.79
CA SER A 283 21.19 -0.91 -23.24
C SER A 283 19.89 -1.56 -23.72
N SER A 284 19.06 -2.04 -22.79
CA SER A 284 17.83 -2.76 -23.08
C SER A 284 16.64 -1.82 -22.95
N TYR A 285 15.77 -1.84 -23.96
CA TYR A 285 14.51 -1.11 -24.01
C TYR A 285 13.36 -2.11 -23.95
N TYR A 286 12.37 -1.85 -23.12
CA TYR A 286 11.22 -2.73 -22.95
C TYR A 286 9.93 -1.90 -22.83
N GLU A 287 8.87 -2.42 -23.43
CA GLU A 287 7.52 -1.91 -23.32
C GLU A 287 6.67 -3.00 -22.71
N ASP A 288 6.06 -2.69 -21.57
CA ASP A 288 5.12 -3.57 -20.89
C ASP A 288 3.70 -3.11 -21.12
N TYR A 289 2.79 -4.07 -21.15
CA TYR A 289 1.38 -3.77 -21.24
C TYR A 289 0.82 -3.54 -19.82
N ALA A 290 0.47 -2.30 -19.50
CA ALA A 290 -0.14 -2.00 -18.20
C ALA A 290 -1.64 -2.20 -18.27
N GLU A 291 -2.05 -3.42 -17.90
CA GLU A 291 -3.45 -3.77 -17.67
C GLU A 291 -4.00 -2.88 -16.55
N SER A 292 -5.17 -2.26 -16.77
CA SER A 292 -5.85 -1.40 -15.79
C SER A 292 -5.08 -0.12 -15.44
N ALA A 293 -4.58 0.59 -16.46
CA ALA A 293 -3.81 1.82 -16.26
C ALA A 293 -4.67 3.01 -15.76
N GLY A 294 -6.00 2.89 -15.77
CA GLY A 294 -6.90 3.95 -15.34
C GLY A 294 -8.08 3.43 -14.52
N TYR A 295 -8.41 4.20 -13.47
CA TYR A 295 -9.44 3.88 -12.46
C TYR A 295 -9.23 2.57 -11.69
N ARG A 296 -7.99 2.10 -11.55
CA ARG A 296 -7.74 0.88 -10.75
C ARG A 296 -8.10 1.13 -9.28
N GLY A 297 -8.78 0.17 -8.65
CA GLY A 297 -9.28 0.31 -7.28
C GLY A 297 -10.40 1.34 -7.14
N PHE A 298 -11.20 1.55 -8.20
CA PHE A 298 -12.35 2.47 -8.22
C PHE A 298 -13.30 2.19 -7.06
N THR A 299 -13.23 3.02 -6.03
CA THR A 299 -13.94 2.82 -4.76
C THR A 299 -14.70 4.08 -4.40
N VAL A 300 -15.99 3.94 -4.08
CA VAL A 300 -16.79 5.02 -3.51
C VAL A 300 -16.75 4.92 -1.99
N CYS A 301 -16.33 5.98 -1.31
CA CYS A 301 -16.23 6.03 0.15
C CYS A 301 -16.43 7.47 0.63
N ASP A 302 -17.21 7.66 1.68
CA ASP A 302 -17.44 8.95 2.34
C ASP A 302 -17.75 10.11 1.38
N GLY A 303 -18.59 9.84 0.37
CA GLY A 303 -19.03 10.85 -0.61
C GLY A 303 -17.97 11.23 -1.66
N TYR A 304 -16.91 10.42 -1.81
CA TYR A 304 -15.87 10.61 -2.80
C TYR A 304 -15.58 9.31 -3.56
N ILE A 305 -14.90 9.47 -4.70
CA ILE A 305 -14.42 8.36 -5.52
C ILE A 305 -12.89 8.35 -5.48
N TYR A 306 -12.31 7.22 -5.08
CA TYR A 306 -10.88 6.98 -4.99
C TYR A 306 -10.43 6.00 -6.07
N TYR A 307 -9.29 6.28 -6.70
CA TYR A 307 -8.74 5.40 -7.73
C TYR A 307 -7.27 5.67 -8.00
N ILE A 308 -6.58 4.69 -8.58
CA ILE A 308 -5.26 4.84 -9.18
C ILE A 308 -5.42 5.23 -10.66
N GLY A 309 -4.64 6.21 -11.10
CA GLY A 309 -4.54 6.61 -12.50
C GLY A 309 -3.12 6.99 -12.90
N ARG A 310 -2.86 7.01 -14.22
CA ARG A 310 -1.57 7.47 -14.75
C ARG A 310 -1.41 8.98 -14.55
N ASN A 311 -0.19 9.38 -14.22
CA ASN A 311 0.18 10.79 -14.10
C ASN A 311 1.13 11.27 -15.23
N GLY A 312 1.60 10.36 -16.10
CA GLY A 312 2.46 10.69 -17.25
C GLY A 312 3.86 11.17 -16.90
N ARG A 313 4.27 11.11 -15.63
CA ARG A 313 5.56 11.61 -15.18
C ARG A 313 6.66 10.60 -15.47
N THR A 314 7.78 11.12 -15.91
CA THR A 314 9.01 10.34 -16.11
C THR A 314 9.86 10.34 -14.85
N GLY A 315 10.74 9.35 -14.72
CA GLY A 315 11.66 9.29 -13.60
C GLY A 315 12.66 8.14 -13.73
N SER A 316 13.40 7.90 -12.65
CA SER A 316 14.39 6.85 -12.60
C SER A 316 14.59 6.32 -11.19
N TYR A 317 15.04 5.07 -11.09
CA TYR A 317 15.39 4.40 -9.83
C TYR A 317 16.50 3.39 -10.03
N SER A 318 17.17 3.00 -8.95
CA SER A 318 18.18 1.95 -8.99
C SER A 318 17.63 0.64 -8.46
N CYS A 319 17.92 -0.44 -9.18
CA CYS A 319 17.67 -1.80 -8.76
C CYS A 319 19.01 -2.43 -8.40
N THR A 320 19.09 -3.12 -7.26
CA THR A 320 20.27 -3.88 -6.84
C THR A 320 19.91 -5.33 -6.62
N VAL A 321 20.73 -6.24 -7.12
CA VAL A 321 20.69 -7.66 -6.77
C VAL A 321 21.99 -8.08 -6.09
N SER A 322 21.90 -8.83 -4.99
CA SER A 322 23.04 -9.27 -4.18
C SER A 322 23.09 -10.79 -4.04
N PHE A 323 24.15 -11.42 -4.55
CA PHE A 323 24.41 -12.86 -4.39
C PHE A 323 25.78 -13.07 -3.74
N SER A 324 25.83 -13.82 -2.63
CA SER A 324 27.03 -14.32 -1.93
C SER A 324 28.38 -13.69 -2.33
N GLY A 325 28.58 -12.41 -1.97
CA GLY A 325 29.84 -11.67 -2.16
C GLY A 325 29.95 -10.80 -3.43
N SER A 326 28.89 -10.72 -4.24
CA SER A 326 28.79 -9.82 -5.40
C SER A 326 27.45 -9.10 -5.44
N SER A 327 27.45 -7.86 -5.91
CA SER A 327 26.24 -7.07 -6.17
C SER A 327 26.27 -6.51 -7.58
N GLU A 328 25.13 -6.52 -8.25
CA GLU A 328 24.90 -5.84 -9.53
C GLU A 328 23.85 -4.76 -9.32
N GLU A 329 24.08 -3.58 -9.89
CA GLU A 329 23.16 -2.45 -9.86
C GLU A 329 22.76 -2.07 -11.29
N ARG A 330 21.47 -1.78 -11.51
CA ARG A 330 20.93 -1.29 -12.77
C ARG A 330 20.06 -0.08 -12.51
N ALA A 331 20.35 1.02 -13.20
CA ALA A 331 19.43 2.14 -13.28
C ALA A 331 18.28 1.80 -14.23
N VAL A 332 17.06 2.10 -13.81
CA VAL A 332 15.85 2.05 -14.61
C VAL A 332 15.39 3.47 -14.85
N THR A 333 15.03 3.80 -16.08
CA THR A 333 14.29 5.02 -16.39
C THR A 333 12.91 4.65 -16.92
N TYR A 334 11.88 5.38 -16.53
CA TYR A 334 10.50 5.14 -16.95
C TYR A 334 9.89 6.41 -17.52
N ARG A 335 8.93 6.23 -18.44
CA ARG A 335 8.25 7.34 -19.11
C ARG A 335 6.85 7.63 -18.61
N ASP A 336 6.39 6.85 -17.64
CA ASP A 336 5.07 7.00 -17.07
C ASP A 336 5.01 6.39 -15.67
N ASN A 337 4.10 6.92 -14.83
CA ASN A 337 3.97 6.61 -13.42
C ASN A 337 2.50 6.73 -13.00
N ASN A 338 2.17 6.16 -11.85
CA ASN A 338 0.81 6.20 -11.31
C ASN A 338 0.72 7.11 -10.08
N SER A 339 -0.49 7.56 -9.79
CA SER A 339 -0.86 8.30 -8.60
C SER A 339 -2.23 7.87 -8.10
N ILE A 340 -2.51 8.13 -6.82
CA ILE A 340 -3.85 8.00 -6.24
C ILE A 340 -4.57 9.33 -6.41
N TYR A 341 -5.77 9.25 -6.95
CA TYR A 341 -6.67 10.38 -7.17
C TYR A 341 -7.95 10.23 -6.35
N ARG A 342 -8.54 11.38 -6.05
CA ARG A 342 -9.89 11.51 -5.50
C ARG A 342 -10.70 12.46 -6.36
N MET A 343 -11.95 12.13 -6.63
CA MET A 343 -12.91 13.04 -7.27
C MET A 343 -14.25 13.06 -6.53
N ASN A 344 -15.05 14.10 -6.78
CA ASN A 344 -16.42 14.19 -6.30
C ASN A 344 -17.29 13.13 -7.01
N LEU A 345 -18.45 12.80 -6.42
CA LEU A 345 -19.38 11.81 -6.99
C LEU A 345 -19.91 12.18 -8.40
N ASP A 346 -19.86 13.45 -8.79
CA ASP A 346 -20.23 13.92 -10.13
C ASP A 346 -19.07 13.90 -11.14
N GLY A 347 -17.90 13.39 -10.74
CA GLY A 347 -16.68 13.35 -11.53
C GLY A 347 -15.88 14.66 -11.54
N SER A 348 -16.36 15.71 -10.87
CA SER A 348 -15.63 16.98 -10.74
C SER A 348 -14.59 16.94 -9.63
N GLY A 349 -13.75 17.98 -9.53
CA GLY A 349 -12.87 18.16 -8.38
C GLY A 349 -11.72 17.13 -8.26
N VAL A 350 -11.30 16.53 -9.38
CA VAL A 350 -10.20 15.57 -9.43
C VAL A 350 -8.95 16.16 -8.76
N THR A 351 -8.50 15.52 -7.68
CA THR A 351 -7.35 15.89 -6.87
C THR A 351 -6.38 14.72 -6.82
N GLU A 352 -5.11 14.97 -7.10
CA GLU A 352 -4.05 13.99 -6.84
C GLU A 352 -3.73 14.00 -5.34
N LEU A 353 -3.96 12.87 -4.68
CA LEU A 353 -3.71 12.73 -3.23
C LEU A 353 -2.27 12.29 -2.96
N ILE A 354 -1.84 11.23 -3.65
CA ILE A 354 -0.52 10.61 -3.43
C ILE A 354 0.11 10.38 -4.79
N GLY A 355 1.21 11.10 -5.05
CA GLY A 355 1.90 11.08 -6.32
C GLY A 355 2.97 10.00 -6.42
N ASN A 356 3.19 9.49 -7.63
CA ASN A 356 4.34 8.65 -7.98
C ASN A 356 4.42 7.33 -7.22
N ILE A 357 3.32 6.60 -7.17
CA ILE A 357 3.22 5.29 -6.51
C ILE A 357 3.71 4.12 -7.39
N GLY A 358 4.34 4.42 -8.53
CA GLY A 358 5.11 3.44 -9.29
C GLY A 358 4.57 3.08 -10.66
N ASN A 359 5.39 2.34 -11.41
CA ASN A 359 5.19 2.03 -12.82
C ASN A 359 4.89 0.54 -13.08
N ALA A 360 4.62 -0.24 -12.03
CA ALA A 360 4.38 -1.67 -12.14
C ALA A 360 3.19 -2.09 -11.28
N SER A 361 1.98 -1.88 -11.81
CA SER A 361 0.73 -2.38 -11.22
C SER A 361 0.52 -2.11 -9.71
N PRO A 362 0.64 -0.86 -9.23
CA PRO A 362 0.31 -0.55 -7.83
C PRO A 362 -1.15 -0.88 -7.51
N GLN A 363 -1.43 -1.16 -6.24
CA GLN A 363 -2.73 -1.59 -5.75
C GLN A 363 -3.30 -0.56 -4.76
N LEU A 364 -4.63 -0.49 -4.66
CA LEU A 364 -5.36 0.41 -3.76
C LEU A 364 -6.51 -0.33 -3.10
N CYS A 365 -6.69 -0.09 -1.81
CA CYS A 365 -7.78 -0.53 -0.97
C CYS A 365 -8.21 0.64 -0.09
N VAL A 366 -9.51 0.92 -0.01
CA VAL A 366 -10.08 1.81 1.01
C VAL A 366 -10.76 0.96 2.05
N ALA A 367 -10.32 1.07 3.30
CA ALA A 367 -10.84 0.27 4.41
C ALA A 367 -10.57 0.98 5.72
N GLU A 368 -11.46 0.81 6.70
CA GLU A 368 -11.27 1.29 8.07
C GLU A 368 -10.90 2.79 8.13
N GLY A 369 -11.57 3.62 7.31
CA GLY A 369 -11.32 5.06 7.22
C GLY A 369 -9.93 5.45 6.69
N SER A 370 -9.21 4.56 6.01
CA SER A 370 -7.85 4.79 5.50
C SER A 370 -7.68 4.33 4.05
N LEU A 371 -6.70 4.95 3.37
CA LEU A 371 -6.16 4.46 2.11
C LEU A 371 -5.03 3.48 2.42
N TYR A 372 -5.16 2.24 1.96
CA TYR A 372 -4.08 1.27 1.91
C TYR A 372 -3.65 1.12 0.46
N TYR A 373 -2.36 1.21 0.19
CA TYR A 373 -1.87 1.18 -1.18
C TYR A 373 -0.47 0.61 -1.28
N THR A 374 -0.07 0.25 -2.49
CA THR A 374 1.30 -0.13 -2.77
C THR A 374 2.05 0.91 -3.58
N ILE A 375 3.33 1.10 -3.25
CA ILE A 375 4.29 1.73 -4.15
C ILE A 375 4.98 0.59 -4.89
N SER A 376 4.82 0.51 -6.22
CA SER A 376 5.26 -0.66 -6.98
C SER A 376 6.02 -0.29 -8.25
N TYR A 377 7.30 -0.67 -8.29
CA TYR A 377 8.20 -0.38 -9.40
C TYR A 377 8.80 -1.66 -9.97
N MET A 378 8.92 -1.70 -11.29
CA MET A 378 9.35 -2.92 -11.98
C MET A 378 10.77 -3.38 -11.56
N ASN A 379 10.96 -4.70 -11.45
CA ASN A 379 12.27 -5.29 -11.26
C ASN A 379 13.02 -5.57 -12.57
N ALA A 380 14.11 -4.84 -12.79
CA ALA A 380 14.97 -4.94 -13.98
C ALA A 380 15.84 -6.21 -14.07
N PHE A 381 15.81 -7.08 -13.06
CA PHE A 381 16.54 -8.35 -13.05
C PHE A 381 15.61 -9.55 -13.24
N TYR A 382 14.36 -9.45 -12.76
CA TYR A 382 13.44 -10.58 -12.72
C TYR A 382 11.97 -10.11 -12.77
N SER A 383 11.43 -9.93 -13.98
CA SER A 383 10.00 -9.71 -14.21
C SER A 383 9.25 -11.04 -14.16
N PRO A 384 8.03 -11.14 -13.57
CA PRO A 384 7.12 -10.04 -13.17
C PRO A 384 7.19 -9.63 -11.68
N TYR A 385 8.33 -9.80 -11.00
CA TYR A 385 8.42 -9.58 -9.55
C TYR A 385 8.78 -8.15 -9.20
N ASP A 386 7.77 -7.30 -9.03
CA ASP A 386 7.96 -5.87 -8.74
C ASP A 386 8.58 -5.60 -7.37
N PHE A 387 9.25 -4.46 -7.25
CA PHE A 387 9.68 -3.87 -6.00
C PHE A 387 8.51 -3.15 -5.35
N THR A 388 7.95 -3.77 -4.32
CA THR A 388 6.75 -3.27 -3.65
C THR A 388 7.08 -2.73 -2.26
N ARG A 389 6.42 -1.64 -1.88
CA ARG A 389 6.19 -1.21 -0.49
C ARG A 389 4.71 -1.11 -0.23
N PHE A 390 4.32 -1.26 1.02
CA PHE A 390 2.95 -1.16 1.46
C PHE A 390 2.82 0.07 2.32
N CYS A 391 1.82 0.88 2.07
CA CYS A 391 1.63 2.15 2.74
C CYS A 391 0.18 2.28 3.19
N ARG A 392 -0.02 3.04 4.26
CA ARG A 392 -1.31 3.54 4.71
C ARG A 392 -1.28 5.06 4.72
N ALA A 393 -2.40 5.70 4.41
CA ALA A 393 -2.61 7.14 4.58
C ALA A 393 -4.05 7.41 5.00
N LYS A 394 -4.32 8.62 5.49
CA LYS A 394 -5.68 9.11 5.68
C LYS A 394 -6.39 9.29 4.32
N LEU A 395 -7.72 9.35 4.32
CA LEU A 395 -8.54 9.54 3.11
C LEU A 395 -8.30 10.84 2.35
N ASP A 396 -7.62 11.82 2.97
CA ASP A 396 -7.19 13.06 2.32
C ASP A 396 -5.77 12.98 1.72
N GLY A 397 -5.11 11.83 1.81
CA GLY A 397 -3.74 11.58 1.36
C GLY A 397 -2.65 11.98 2.36
N SER A 398 -3.01 12.55 3.52
CA SER A 398 -2.04 12.92 4.56
C SER A 398 -1.71 11.75 5.50
N GLY A 399 -0.71 11.93 6.36
CA GLY A 399 -0.35 10.93 7.37
C GLY A 399 0.16 9.62 6.76
N ILE A 400 0.95 9.72 5.70
CA ILE A 400 1.53 8.55 5.02
C ILE A 400 2.44 7.79 6.00
N GLU A 401 2.17 6.51 6.13
CA GLU A 401 2.92 5.55 6.93
C GLU A 401 3.32 4.36 6.05
N GLU A 402 4.60 3.99 6.07
CA GLU A 402 5.06 2.74 5.46
C GLU A 402 4.80 1.58 6.42
N LEU A 403 4.08 0.57 5.94
CA LEU A 403 3.83 -0.66 6.69
C LEU A 403 5.06 -1.57 6.56
N PRO A 404 5.60 -2.13 7.66
CA PRO A 404 6.82 -2.93 7.67
C PRO A 404 6.59 -4.35 7.11
N VAL A 405 6.21 -4.43 5.84
CA VAL A 405 5.89 -5.64 5.10
C VAL A 405 7.11 -6.02 4.25
N SER A 406 7.80 -7.11 4.61
CA SER A 406 9.01 -7.59 3.91
C SER A 406 8.81 -8.99 3.33
N SER A 407 9.61 -9.38 2.33
CA SER A 407 9.64 -10.75 1.80
C SER A 407 10.95 -11.46 2.17
N ASP A 408 10.95 -12.80 2.17
CA ASP A 408 12.17 -13.60 2.41
C ASP A 408 13.20 -13.47 1.27
N TRP A 409 12.80 -12.92 0.12
CA TRP A 409 13.62 -12.76 -1.09
C TRP A 409 14.46 -11.49 -1.04
N ASN A 410 15.20 -11.31 0.05
CA ASN A 410 16.01 -10.11 0.36
C ASN A 410 17.22 -9.86 -0.58
N GLN A 411 17.39 -10.67 -1.63
CA GLN A 411 18.49 -10.49 -2.59
C GLN A 411 18.23 -9.35 -3.58
N PHE A 412 16.97 -8.98 -3.81
CA PHE A 412 16.60 -7.87 -4.69
C PHE A 412 16.17 -6.65 -3.87
N ASN A 413 16.68 -5.47 -4.22
CA ASN A 413 16.36 -4.22 -3.54
C ASN A 413 16.23 -3.07 -4.56
N SER A 414 15.47 -2.05 -4.22
CA SER A 414 15.46 -0.77 -4.93
C SER A 414 15.23 0.40 -3.98
N ASP A 415 15.45 1.62 -4.48
CA ASP A 415 15.14 2.86 -3.77
C ASP A 415 13.65 2.96 -3.38
N PHE A 416 12.77 2.18 -4.04
CA PHE A 416 11.32 2.23 -3.89
C PHE A 416 10.70 0.95 -3.30
N GLY A 417 11.48 -0.08 -2.98
CA GLY A 417 10.94 -1.28 -2.34
C GLY A 417 11.90 -2.46 -2.28
N ASN A 418 11.56 -3.38 -1.39
CA ASN A 418 12.30 -4.62 -1.10
C ASN A 418 11.40 -5.86 -1.10
N TYR A 419 10.07 -5.69 -1.10
CA TYR A 419 9.14 -6.80 -1.23
C TYR A 419 9.05 -7.22 -2.71
N ALA A 420 9.75 -8.30 -3.06
CA ALA A 420 9.80 -8.84 -4.41
C ALA A 420 8.78 -9.99 -4.62
N GLN A 421 7.50 -9.67 -4.79
CA GLN A 421 6.47 -10.58 -5.32
C GLN A 421 5.54 -9.86 -6.30
N TYR A 422 4.86 -10.61 -7.15
CA TYR A 422 3.84 -10.06 -8.03
C TYR A 422 2.53 -9.84 -7.26
N VAL A 423 2.30 -8.63 -6.77
CA VAL A 423 1.13 -8.26 -5.96
C VAL A 423 -0.06 -7.92 -6.86
N LEU A 424 -1.15 -8.66 -6.68
CA LEU A 424 -2.33 -8.58 -7.54
C LEU A 424 -3.52 -7.87 -6.89
N GLY A 425 -3.57 -7.83 -5.56
CA GLY A 425 -4.59 -7.12 -4.81
C GLY A 425 -4.26 -7.05 -3.33
N ILE A 426 -4.83 -6.05 -2.65
CA ILE A 426 -4.72 -5.87 -1.22
C ILE A 426 -6.10 -5.63 -0.62
N GLN A 427 -6.34 -6.14 0.58
CA GLN A 427 -7.60 -5.93 1.32
C GLN A 427 -7.31 -5.88 2.82
N VAL A 428 -8.13 -5.15 3.57
CA VAL A 428 -7.97 -5.01 5.02
C VAL A 428 -9.25 -5.43 5.71
N MET A 429 -9.09 -6.19 6.79
CA MET A 429 -10.18 -6.59 7.67
C MET A 429 -9.61 -6.79 9.09
N ASP A 430 -10.29 -6.23 10.08
CA ASP A 430 -9.93 -6.32 11.49
C ASP A 430 -8.48 -5.90 11.79
N GLY A 431 -8.03 -4.81 11.15
CA GLY A 431 -6.67 -4.27 11.29
C GLY A 431 -5.56 -5.12 10.66
N LYS A 432 -5.91 -6.17 9.91
CA LYS A 432 -4.97 -7.03 9.19
C LYS A 432 -4.97 -6.72 7.70
N LEU A 433 -3.79 -6.65 7.11
CA LEU A 433 -3.60 -6.48 5.67
C LEU A 433 -3.41 -7.85 5.03
N TYR A 434 -4.31 -8.20 4.11
CA TYR A 434 -4.23 -9.41 3.29
C TYR A 434 -3.72 -9.04 1.90
N VAL A 435 -2.75 -9.82 1.42
CA VAL A 435 -2.06 -9.53 0.16
C VAL A 435 -2.18 -10.75 -0.76
N SER A 436 -2.88 -10.56 -1.88
CA SER A 436 -2.98 -11.57 -2.94
C SER A 436 -1.78 -11.47 -3.87
N CYS A 437 -1.09 -12.59 -4.08
CA CYS A 437 0.11 -12.64 -4.91
C CYS A 437 -0.02 -13.67 -6.04
N GLY A 438 0.48 -13.32 -7.22
CA GLY A 438 0.60 -14.21 -8.37
C GLY A 438 1.72 -15.23 -8.20
N ASP A 439 1.75 -16.23 -9.08
CA ASP A 439 2.76 -17.29 -9.09
C ASP A 439 4.10 -16.83 -9.67
N SER A 440 5.06 -17.76 -9.77
CA SER A 440 6.43 -17.43 -10.13
C SER A 440 6.64 -16.97 -11.58
N GLN A 441 5.70 -17.25 -12.47
CA GLN A 441 5.76 -16.86 -13.88
C GLN A 441 4.73 -15.76 -14.22
N GLY A 442 3.89 -15.35 -13.26
CA GLY A 442 2.75 -14.46 -13.52
C GLY A 442 1.68 -15.10 -14.42
N GLU A 443 1.76 -16.42 -14.61
CA GLU A 443 0.87 -17.20 -15.48
C GLU A 443 -0.45 -17.52 -14.76
N PHE A 444 -0.45 -17.54 -13.42
CA PHE A 444 -1.63 -17.81 -12.60
C PHE A 444 -1.99 -16.60 -11.72
N PRO A 445 -3.13 -15.94 -11.99
CA PRO A 445 -3.70 -14.91 -11.13
C PRO A 445 -4.02 -15.44 -9.74
N ASP A 446 -3.63 -14.67 -8.72
CA ASP A 446 -3.82 -14.89 -7.29
C ASP A 446 -3.53 -16.32 -6.86
N SER A 447 -2.27 -16.72 -6.87
CA SER A 447 -1.91 -18.07 -6.46
C SER A 447 -1.73 -18.21 -4.96
N ARG A 448 -1.47 -17.11 -4.24
CA ARG A 448 -1.11 -17.12 -2.80
C ARG A 448 -1.80 -15.99 -2.06
N LEU A 449 -2.11 -16.22 -0.78
CA LEU A 449 -2.58 -15.19 0.14
C LEU A 449 -1.64 -15.07 1.33
N HIS A 450 -1.10 -13.87 1.52
CA HIS A 450 -0.29 -13.50 2.68
C HIS A 450 -1.11 -12.61 3.63
N VAL A 451 -0.71 -12.55 4.90
CA VAL A 451 -1.31 -11.65 5.90
C VAL A 451 -0.24 -10.90 6.66
N TYR A 452 -0.52 -9.64 6.98
CA TYR A 452 0.27 -8.80 7.86
C TYR A 452 -0.61 -8.31 9.02
N ASP A 453 -0.12 -8.48 10.24
CA ASP A 453 -0.79 -8.04 11.48
C ASP A 453 0.19 -7.18 12.29
N ALA A 454 -0.13 -5.89 12.40
CA ALA A 454 0.72 -4.91 13.05
C ALA A 454 0.90 -5.17 14.55
N SER A 455 -0.06 -5.84 15.21
CA SER A 455 -0.02 -6.10 16.66
C SER A 455 1.06 -7.10 17.07
N VAL A 456 1.49 -7.94 16.15
CA VAL A 456 2.52 -8.96 16.37
C VAL A 456 3.82 -8.67 15.61
N GLY A 457 3.86 -7.60 14.81
CA GLY A 457 5.06 -7.12 14.12
C GLY A 457 5.61 -8.10 13.07
N THR A 458 4.82 -9.09 12.66
CA THR A 458 5.20 -10.11 11.69
C THR A 458 4.33 -9.98 10.44
N LEU A 459 4.94 -10.05 9.25
CA LEU A 459 4.27 -10.70 8.14
C LEU A 459 3.99 -12.14 8.62
N GLY A 460 2.72 -12.43 8.90
CA GLY A 460 2.30 -13.77 9.32
C GLY A 460 2.45 -14.73 8.15
N ASP A 461 2.68 -16.00 8.50
CA ASP A 461 2.80 -17.13 7.58
C ASP A 461 1.85 -17.05 6.37
N ARG A 462 2.31 -17.56 5.23
CA ARG A 462 1.49 -17.81 4.03
C ARG A 462 0.20 -18.55 4.43
N LEU A 463 -0.93 -17.83 4.50
CA LEU A 463 -2.21 -18.36 4.98
C LEU A 463 -2.78 -19.39 4.01
N LEU A 464 -2.70 -19.07 2.71
CA LEU A 464 -3.10 -19.97 1.64
C LEU A 464 -1.90 -20.19 0.72
N PRO A 465 -1.48 -21.44 0.52
CA PRO A 465 -0.34 -21.74 -0.31
C PRO A 465 -0.68 -21.73 -1.79
N GLU A 466 0.37 -21.85 -2.60
CA GLU A 466 0.33 -21.62 -4.03
C GLU A 466 -0.60 -22.60 -4.76
N ARG A 467 -1.71 -22.09 -5.30
CA ARG A 467 -2.63 -22.82 -6.19
C ARG A 467 -2.85 -22.09 -7.49
N CYS A 468 -3.38 -22.81 -8.47
CA CYS A 468 -3.97 -22.17 -9.63
C CYS A 468 -5.25 -21.46 -9.16
N TRP A 469 -5.32 -20.14 -9.31
CA TRP A 469 -6.55 -19.35 -9.16
C TRP A 469 -7.17 -19.40 -7.75
N ASN A 470 -6.57 -18.70 -6.78
CA ASN A 470 -7.12 -18.45 -5.44
C ASN A 470 -7.68 -17.02 -5.33
N LYS A 471 -8.91 -16.79 -5.80
CA LYS A 471 -9.57 -15.51 -5.50
C LYS A 471 -10.03 -15.50 -4.05
N THR A 472 -9.84 -14.37 -3.38
CA THR A 472 -10.12 -14.25 -1.95
C THR A 472 -10.89 -12.97 -1.66
N VAL A 473 -11.79 -13.05 -0.67
CA VAL A 473 -12.50 -11.90 -0.11
C VAL A 473 -12.47 -12.03 1.41
N ALA A 474 -11.88 -11.05 2.09
CA ALA A 474 -11.94 -10.91 3.54
C ALA A 474 -13.21 -10.13 3.89
N PHE A 475 -14.12 -10.77 4.64
CA PHE A 475 -15.39 -10.16 5.03
C PHE A 475 -15.95 -10.80 6.30
N GLY A 476 -16.47 -9.99 7.23
CA GLY A 476 -17.19 -10.46 8.42
C GLY A 476 -16.36 -11.33 9.37
N GLY A 477 -15.04 -11.12 9.41
CA GLY A 477 -14.11 -11.92 10.24
C GLY A 477 -13.66 -13.24 9.59
N ASP A 478 -14.11 -13.54 8.37
CA ASP A 478 -13.80 -14.76 7.63
C ASP A 478 -13.11 -14.47 6.29
N LEU A 479 -12.47 -15.50 5.73
CA LEU A 479 -11.88 -15.49 4.39
C LEU A 479 -12.71 -16.37 3.46
N TYR A 480 -13.35 -15.76 2.46
CA TYR A 480 -14.01 -16.48 1.38
C TYR A 480 -13.01 -16.75 0.28
N VAL A 481 -12.93 -18.01 -0.13
CA VAL A 481 -11.90 -18.49 -1.06
C VAL A 481 -12.56 -19.28 -2.16
N SER A 482 -12.29 -18.91 -3.40
CA SER A 482 -12.41 -19.84 -4.52
C SER A 482 -11.04 -20.40 -4.83
N ALA A 483 -10.92 -21.72 -4.88
CA ALA A 483 -9.65 -22.39 -5.12
C ALA A 483 -9.76 -23.29 -6.34
N GLY A 484 -8.75 -23.25 -7.21
CA GLY A 484 -8.52 -24.23 -8.28
C GLY A 484 -7.68 -25.42 -7.82
N GLU A 485 -7.49 -26.38 -8.73
CA GLU A 485 -6.63 -27.54 -8.48
C GLU A 485 -5.14 -27.20 -8.63
N ARG A 486 -4.32 -27.84 -7.78
CA ARG A 486 -2.92 -28.13 -8.08
C ARG A 486 -2.59 -29.50 -7.51
N GLU A 487 -2.27 -30.45 -8.38
CA GLU A 487 -1.63 -31.70 -8.01
C GLU A 487 -0.17 -31.39 -7.67
N GLU A 488 0.17 -31.12 -6.41
CA GLU A 488 1.40 -31.65 -5.76
C GLU A 488 1.70 -31.02 -4.39
N TYR A 489 2.08 -31.92 -3.48
CA TYR A 489 2.88 -31.79 -2.24
C TYR A 489 2.33 -31.25 -0.90
N ASP A 490 1.16 -30.65 -0.77
CA ASP A 490 0.72 -30.16 0.56
C ASP A 490 -0.61 -30.74 1.09
N ILE A 491 -0.69 -30.88 2.42
CA ILE A 491 -1.94 -31.07 3.17
C ILE A 491 -2.59 -29.68 3.22
N LEU A 492 -3.63 -29.47 2.43
CA LEU A 492 -4.21 -28.15 2.20
C LEU A 492 -5.62 -28.02 2.82
N PRO A 493 -5.99 -26.83 3.33
CA PRO A 493 -7.27 -26.63 4.00
C PRO A 493 -8.46 -26.81 3.05
N VAL A 494 -8.41 -26.24 1.83
CA VAL A 494 -9.43 -26.44 0.79
C VAL A 494 -8.95 -27.56 -0.14
N THR A 495 -9.77 -28.48 -0.66
CA THR A 495 -9.31 -29.52 -1.62
C THR A 495 -10.16 -29.51 -2.89
N GLY A 496 -9.51 -29.65 -4.06
CA GLY A 496 -10.19 -29.61 -5.36
C GLY A 496 -10.69 -28.20 -5.74
N ARG A 497 -11.54 -28.13 -6.77
CA ARG A 497 -12.20 -26.89 -7.20
C ARG A 497 -13.41 -26.58 -6.34
N ALA A 498 -13.29 -25.58 -5.48
CA ALA A 498 -14.30 -25.31 -4.47
C ALA A 498 -14.40 -23.83 -4.11
N LEU A 499 -15.60 -23.46 -3.67
CA LEU A 499 -15.86 -22.26 -2.89
C LEU A 499 -15.90 -22.65 -1.41
N ALA A 500 -15.14 -21.95 -0.58
CA ALA A 500 -14.96 -22.28 0.82
C ALA A 500 -14.88 -21.03 1.70
N VAL A 501 -15.11 -21.23 2.99
CA VAL A 501 -14.84 -20.26 4.05
C VAL A 501 -13.70 -20.79 4.90
N CYS A 502 -12.69 -19.95 5.10
CA CYS A 502 -11.55 -20.19 5.95
C CYS A 502 -11.51 -19.16 7.07
N GLY A 503 -10.93 -19.52 8.20
CA GLY A 503 -10.63 -18.57 9.26
C GLY A 503 -9.48 -17.64 8.85
N THR A 504 -9.27 -16.57 9.62
CA THR A 504 -8.13 -15.66 9.43
C THR A 504 -6.77 -16.31 9.73
N ASP A 505 -6.77 -17.54 10.27
CA ASP A 505 -5.62 -18.43 10.43
C ASP A 505 -5.37 -19.34 9.19
N GLY A 506 -6.16 -19.18 8.13
CA GLY A 506 -6.08 -19.96 6.91
C GLY A 506 -6.70 -21.36 7.00
N GLN A 507 -7.24 -21.76 8.16
CA GLN A 507 -7.84 -23.08 8.33
C GLN A 507 -9.24 -23.14 7.70
N LEU A 508 -9.56 -24.27 7.05
CA LEU A 508 -10.88 -24.49 6.49
C LEU A 508 -11.92 -24.52 7.62
N ILE A 509 -12.90 -23.62 7.56
CA ILE A 509 -14.09 -23.67 8.39
C ILE A 509 -15.13 -24.55 7.70
N ARG A 510 -15.39 -24.29 6.41
CA ARG A 510 -16.38 -25.07 5.64
C ARG A 510 -16.20 -24.95 4.13
N THR A 511 -16.63 -25.98 3.42
CA THR A 511 -16.82 -25.94 1.97
C THR A 511 -18.26 -25.54 1.66
N LEU A 512 -18.44 -24.48 0.86
CA LEU A 512 -19.75 -24.00 0.42
C LEU A 512 -20.22 -24.75 -0.83
N LYS A 513 -19.32 -24.97 -1.79
CA LYS A 513 -19.64 -25.65 -3.04
C LYS A 513 -18.40 -26.31 -3.63
N THR A 514 -18.57 -27.50 -4.18
CA THR A 514 -17.58 -28.16 -5.04
C THR A 514 -18.09 -28.15 -6.47
N PHE A 515 -17.21 -27.95 -7.43
CA PHE A 515 -17.58 -27.88 -8.85
C PHE A 515 -17.12 -29.16 -9.59
N ASP A 516 -18.00 -29.73 -10.41
CA ASP A 516 -17.73 -30.92 -11.23
C ASP A 516 -17.28 -30.50 -12.64
N GLU A 517 -16.07 -30.90 -13.04
CA GLU A 517 -15.48 -30.58 -14.35
C GLU A 517 -16.27 -31.12 -15.55
N SER A 518 -16.95 -32.25 -15.37
CA SER A 518 -17.65 -32.93 -16.46
C SER A 518 -18.81 -32.12 -17.04
N VAL A 519 -19.26 -31.12 -16.29
CA VAL A 519 -20.38 -30.23 -16.64
C VAL A 519 -19.92 -29.04 -17.51
N TYR A 520 -18.64 -28.65 -17.48
CA TYR A 520 -18.15 -27.39 -18.08
C TYR A 520 -17.17 -27.56 -19.27
N GLY A 521 -16.94 -28.79 -19.74
CA GLY A 521 -16.53 -29.07 -21.13
C GLY A 521 -15.13 -28.64 -21.61
N GLY A 522 -14.05 -28.77 -20.83
CA GLY A 522 -12.70 -28.34 -21.27
C GLY A 522 -11.50 -29.07 -20.64
N ASN A 523 -10.34 -28.96 -21.31
CA ASN A 523 -9.09 -29.74 -21.18
C ASN A 523 -8.36 -29.57 -19.81
N GLU A 524 -7.76 -30.65 -19.29
CA GLU A 524 -7.14 -30.79 -17.95
C GLU A 524 -6.07 -29.73 -17.58
N TYR A 525 -5.54 -28.98 -18.56
CA TYR A 525 -4.37 -28.11 -18.37
C TYR A 525 -4.70 -26.61 -18.23
N TYR A 526 -5.88 -26.15 -18.67
CA TYR A 526 -6.26 -24.72 -18.73
C TYR A 526 -7.76 -24.51 -18.49
N ASN A 527 -8.34 -25.27 -17.55
CA ASN A 527 -9.72 -24.99 -17.15
C ASN A 527 -9.76 -23.66 -16.38
N ASN A 528 -9.94 -22.57 -17.14
CA ASN A 528 -10.27 -21.20 -16.74
C ASN A 528 -11.63 -21.16 -16.03
N LEU A 529 -11.79 -21.90 -14.95
CA LEU A 529 -12.85 -21.65 -14.00
C LEU A 529 -12.38 -20.45 -13.17
N SER A 530 -12.46 -19.27 -13.78
CA SER A 530 -12.31 -18.00 -13.09
C SER A 530 -13.55 -17.83 -12.21
N TYR A 531 -13.48 -18.36 -11.00
CA TYR A 531 -14.48 -18.08 -9.97
C TYR A 531 -14.22 -16.66 -9.47
N GLU A 532 -14.74 -15.70 -10.23
CA GLU A 532 -14.98 -14.36 -9.70
C GLU A 532 -15.92 -14.55 -8.50
N ILE A 533 -15.41 -14.19 -7.31
CA ILE A 533 -16.19 -14.24 -6.08
C ILE A 533 -16.39 -12.83 -5.55
N ASN A 534 -17.62 -12.53 -5.18
CA ASN A 534 -17.97 -11.35 -4.41
C ASN A 534 -18.78 -11.75 -3.20
N VAL A 535 -18.66 -11.01 -2.12
CA VAL A 535 -19.30 -11.28 -0.84
C VAL A 535 -20.06 -10.04 -0.40
N THR A 536 -21.29 -10.25 0.05
CA THR A 536 -22.13 -9.28 0.75
C THR A 536 -22.45 -9.84 2.13
N GLU A 537 -23.22 -9.10 2.92
CA GLU A 537 -23.69 -9.58 4.23
C GLU A 537 -24.45 -10.90 4.12
N ASP A 538 -25.32 -11.02 3.10
CA ASP A 538 -26.26 -12.13 2.99
C ASP A 538 -25.79 -13.24 2.03
N TRP A 539 -24.84 -12.96 1.12
CA TRP A 539 -24.54 -13.85 0.01
C TRP A 539 -23.07 -13.86 -0.41
N VAL A 540 -22.64 -15.04 -0.82
CA VAL A 540 -21.40 -15.28 -1.57
C VAL A 540 -21.77 -15.55 -3.02
N TYR A 541 -21.47 -14.58 -3.86
CA TYR A 541 -21.66 -14.64 -5.31
C TYR A 541 -20.49 -15.37 -5.94
N TYR A 542 -20.80 -16.21 -6.91
CA TYR A 542 -19.81 -16.89 -7.73
C TYR A 542 -20.24 -16.88 -9.19
N ARG A 543 -19.28 -16.62 -10.07
CA ARG A 543 -19.48 -16.77 -11.51
C ARG A 543 -18.73 -17.99 -12.03
N ILE A 544 -19.35 -18.71 -12.95
CA ILE A 544 -18.72 -19.78 -13.71
C ILE A 544 -18.82 -19.38 -15.18
N GLY A 545 -17.70 -19.31 -15.88
CA GLY A 545 -17.66 -19.12 -17.33
C GLY A 545 -16.65 -20.09 -17.93
N GLY A 546 -16.97 -20.73 -19.04
CA GLY A 546 -15.99 -21.57 -19.74
C GLY A 546 -15.05 -20.69 -20.57
N GLY A 547 -13.75 -20.86 -20.32
CA GLY A 547 -12.72 -20.15 -21.08
C GLY A 547 -12.84 -20.40 -22.58
N GLY A 548 -13.15 -19.35 -23.35
CA GLY A 548 -12.91 -19.25 -24.79
C GLY A 548 -13.60 -20.25 -25.73
N ALA A 549 -14.41 -21.18 -25.24
CA ALA A 549 -15.18 -22.10 -26.08
C ALA A 549 -16.51 -21.47 -26.48
N ALA A 550 -16.86 -21.51 -27.78
CA ALA A 550 -18.06 -20.90 -28.35
C ALA A 550 -19.41 -21.45 -27.84
N ASP A 551 -19.38 -22.49 -26.99
CA ASP A 551 -20.56 -23.18 -26.42
C ASP A 551 -20.49 -23.27 -24.88
N ALA A 552 -19.67 -22.45 -24.22
CA ALA A 552 -19.48 -22.49 -22.78
C ALA A 552 -20.64 -21.86 -22.01
N SER A 553 -21.46 -22.69 -21.35
CA SER A 553 -22.47 -22.21 -20.41
C SER A 553 -21.85 -21.34 -19.32
N SER A 554 -22.43 -20.17 -19.08
CA SER A 554 -22.07 -19.30 -17.96
C SER A 554 -23.19 -19.26 -16.92
N GLU A 555 -22.81 -19.18 -15.66
CA GLU A 555 -23.72 -19.13 -14.51
C GLU A 555 -23.24 -18.03 -13.55
N LEU A 556 -24.18 -17.24 -13.04
CA LEU A 556 -24.00 -16.44 -11.84
C LEU A 556 -24.89 -17.03 -10.75
N GLY A 557 -24.26 -17.66 -9.76
CA GLY A 557 -24.94 -18.18 -8.59
C GLY A 557 -24.59 -17.41 -7.33
N ARG A 558 -25.39 -17.64 -6.30
CA ARG A 558 -25.14 -17.13 -4.95
C ARG A 558 -25.40 -18.21 -3.91
N ILE A 559 -24.64 -18.16 -2.82
CA ILE A 559 -24.71 -19.12 -1.72
C ILE A 559 -24.71 -18.34 -0.42
N SER A 560 -25.60 -18.66 0.52
CA SER A 560 -25.58 -18.02 1.83
C SER A 560 -24.23 -18.30 2.53
N PRO A 561 -23.69 -17.39 3.36
CA PRO A 561 -22.44 -17.59 4.08
C PRO A 561 -22.36 -18.92 4.87
N ASP A 562 -23.50 -19.39 5.39
CA ASP A 562 -23.63 -20.68 6.09
C ASP A 562 -23.80 -21.90 5.17
N GLY A 563 -23.82 -21.69 3.85
CA GLY A 563 -23.94 -22.69 2.80
C GLY A 563 -25.29 -23.40 2.71
N THR A 564 -26.31 -22.96 3.45
CA THR A 564 -27.62 -23.65 3.53
C THR A 564 -28.54 -23.34 2.36
N VAL A 565 -28.40 -22.18 1.74
CA VAL A 565 -29.20 -21.74 0.59
C VAL A 565 -28.29 -21.50 -0.61
N GLN A 566 -28.67 -22.04 -1.77
CA GLN A 566 -27.96 -21.87 -3.03
C GLN A 566 -28.95 -21.56 -4.14
N GLU A 567 -28.65 -20.54 -4.94
CA GLU A 567 -29.52 -20.03 -5.98
C GLU A 567 -28.72 -19.68 -7.22
N ILE A 568 -29.37 -19.79 -8.38
CA ILE A 568 -28.84 -19.30 -9.65
C ILE A 568 -29.58 -18.01 -9.97
N LEU A 569 -28.85 -16.90 -10.02
CA LEU A 569 -29.40 -15.59 -10.37
C LEU A 569 -29.53 -15.44 -11.89
N ALA A 570 -28.50 -15.84 -12.62
CA ALA A 570 -28.49 -15.73 -14.06
C ALA A 570 -27.74 -16.90 -14.69
N SER A 571 -28.14 -17.28 -15.89
CA SER A 571 -27.45 -18.27 -16.70
C SER A 571 -27.50 -17.88 -18.17
N GLY A 572 -26.47 -18.27 -18.91
CA GLY A 572 -26.31 -18.00 -20.33
C GLY A 572 -25.60 -19.15 -21.04
N THR A 573 -25.69 -19.16 -22.36
CA THR A 573 -24.99 -20.09 -23.27
C THR A 573 -24.10 -19.32 -24.21
#